data_AF-A0A0F9DVI8-F1
#
_entry.id   AF-A0A0F9DVI8-F1
#
_cell.length_a   1.000
_cell.length_b   1.000
_cell.length_c   1.000
_cell.angle_alpha   90.00
_cell.angle_beta   90.00
_cell.angle_gamma   90.00
#
_symmetry.space_group_name_H-M   'P 1'
#
loop_
_entity.id
_entity.type
_entity.pdbx_description
1 polymer ?
#
loop_
_entity_poly.entity_id
_entity_poly.type
_entity_poly.pdbx_seq_one_letter_code
_entity_poly.pdbx_strand_id
1 'polypeptide(L)'
;MILNHLWGIYAHPLEEWQTIDNRHESLTYSLSHILLIALFPAVMGYYSSVYLGWSIGAGNPVFLTHDSAILIAAAMYAALIVGVFALAYLAHWMAVTFGAKPTFTQTLELAAYTSTPVFMSALAAFWPELWFVVCAG
;
A
#
# COMPACT_ATOMS: atom_id res chain seq x y z
N MET A 1 11.72 6.52 -10.75
CA MET A 1 11.28 5.70 -9.60
C MET A 1 10.06 6.34 -8.97
N ILE A 2 9.02 5.54 -8.74
CA ILE A 2 7.73 5.96 -8.17
C ILE A 2 7.89 6.74 -6.85
N LEU A 3 8.89 6.40 -6.03
CA LEU A 3 9.22 7.10 -4.78
C LEU A 3 9.53 8.60 -4.95
N ASN A 4 10.03 9.03 -6.11
CA ASN A 4 10.33 10.45 -6.35
C ASN A 4 9.05 11.30 -6.53
N HIS A 5 7.96 10.66 -6.94
CA HIS A 5 6.67 11.29 -7.18
C HIS A 5 5.79 11.28 -5.92
N LEU A 6 6.25 10.65 -4.85
CA LEU A 6 5.46 10.33 -3.67
C LEU A 6 5.05 11.59 -2.89
N TRP A 7 5.99 12.53 -2.70
CA TRP A 7 5.67 13.84 -2.12
C TRP A 7 4.71 14.65 -3.00
N GLY A 8 4.89 14.60 -4.32
CA GLY A 8 4.03 15.28 -5.27
C GLY A 8 2.59 14.80 -5.23
N ILE A 9 2.37 13.49 -5.06
CA ILE A 9 1.03 12.90 -4.88
C ILE A 9 0.33 13.47 -3.64
N TYR A 10 1.07 13.72 -2.55
CA TYR A 10 0.49 14.30 -1.33
C TYR A 10 0.31 15.82 -1.40
N ALA A 11 1.27 16.55 -1.96
CA ALA A 11 1.32 18.01 -1.89
C ALA A 11 0.73 18.71 -3.12
N HIS A 12 0.90 18.13 -4.32
CA HIS A 12 0.53 18.72 -5.60
C HIS A 12 -0.06 17.65 -6.56
N PRO A 13 -1.15 16.96 -6.19
CA PRO A 13 -1.60 15.76 -6.91
C PRO A 13 -1.90 16.02 -8.38
N LEU A 14 -2.51 17.16 -8.74
CA LEU A 14 -2.89 17.46 -10.12
C LEU A 14 -1.67 17.56 -11.05
N GLU A 15 -0.62 18.25 -10.61
CA GLU A 15 0.63 18.42 -11.36
C GLU A 15 1.39 17.11 -11.45
N GLU A 16 1.34 16.31 -10.37
CA GLU A 16 2.03 15.04 -10.31
C GLU A 16 1.42 14.00 -11.26
N TRP A 17 0.08 13.92 -11.33
CA TRP A 17 -0.60 13.03 -12.27
C TRP A 17 -0.28 13.38 -13.73
N GLN A 18 -0.18 14.67 -14.07
CA GLN A 18 0.27 15.09 -15.40
C GLN A 18 1.72 14.69 -15.67
N THR A 19 2.59 14.78 -14.65
CA THR A 19 3.99 14.37 -14.77
C THR A 19 4.11 12.86 -14.96
N ILE A 20 3.33 12.07 -14.21
CA ILE A 20 3.28 10.60 -14.31
C ILE A 20 2.78 10.17 -15.70
N ASP A 21 1.72 10.80 -16.22
CA ASP A 21 1.18 10.49 -17.56
C ASP A 21 2.23 10.73 -18.67
N ASN A 22 3.06 11.75 -18.50
CA ASN A 22 4.15 12.06 -19.44
C ASN A 22 5.42 11.20 -19.25
N ARG A 23 5.53 10.45 -18.14
CA ARG A 23 6.71 9.63 -17.79
C ARG A 23 6.29 8.19 -17.49
N HIS A 24 6.29 7.38 -18.54
CA HIS A 24 6.07 5.95 -18.42
C HIS A 24 7.32 5.30 -17.84
N GLU A 25 7.18 4.67 -16.67
CA GLU A 25 8.26 3.93 -16.03
C GLU A 25 8.37 2.53 -16.68
N SER A 26 9.43 1.79 -16.32
CA SER A 26 9.55 0.41 -16.79
C SER A 26 8.75 -0.53 -15.88
N LEU A 27 8.20 -1.60 -16.43
CA LEU A 27 7.53 -2.66 -15.67
C LEU A 27 8.39 -3.19 -14.51
N THR A 28 9.70 -3.29 -14.70
CA THR A 28 10.67 -3.67 -13.66
C THR A 28 10.74 -2.69 -12.48
N TYR A 29 10.58 -1.39 -12.73
CA TYR A 29 10.52 -0.40 -11.65
C TYR A 29 9.21 -0.49 -10.87
N SER A 30 8.09 -0.68 -11.55
CA SER A 30 6.78 -0.85 -10.90
C SER A 30 6.75 -2.10 -10.02
N LEU A 31 7.28 -3.22 -10.51
CA LEU A 31 7.39 -4.46 -9.73
C LEU A 31 8.29 -4.30 -8.50
N SER A 32 9.49 -3.76 -8.67
CA SER A 32 10.40 -3.59 -7.53
C SER A 32 9.83 -2.62 -6.48
N HIS A 33 9.15 -1.56 -6.93
CA HIS A 33 8.45 -0.64 -6.03
C HIS A 33 7.34 -1.33 -5.23
N ILE A 34 6.47 -2.10 -5.88
CA ILE A 34 5.38 -2.83 -5.21
C ILE A 34 5.93 -3.79 -4.13
N LEU A 35 6.97 -4.55 -4.47
CA LEU A 35 7.58 -5.50 -3.52
C LEU A 35 8.18 -4.78 -2.32
N LEU A 36 8.83 -3.63 -2.52
CA LEU A 36 9.42 -2.85 -1.43
C LEU A 36 8.34 -2.19 -0.56
N ILE A 37 7.34 -1.56 -1.16
CA ILE A 37 6.34 -0.78 -0.41
C ILE A 37 5.34 -1.70 0.31
N ALA A 38 5.04 -2.89 -0.21
CA ALA A 38 4.21 -3.88 0.48
C ALA A 38 4.86 -4.43 1.75
N LEU A 39 6.20 -4.39 1.85
CA LEU A 39 6.91 -4.80 3.07
C LEU A 39 6.59 -3.85 4.24
N PHE A 40 6.28 -2.59 3.94
CA PHE A 40 6.08 -1.57 4.94
C PHE A 40 4.89 -1.88 5.87
N PRO A 41 3.66 -2.12 5.39
CA PRO A 41 2.56 -2.56 6.26
C PRO A 41 2.87 -3.87 6.98
N ALA A 42 3.53 -4.83 6.32
CA ALA A 42 3.88 -6.13 6.91
C ALA A 42 4.75 -5.98 8.17
N VAL A 43 5.80 -5.17 8.07
CA VAL A 43 6.71 -4.90 9.19
C VAL A 43 6.03 -4.06 10.27
N MET A 44 5.25 -3.04 9.90
CA MET A 44 4.55 -2.20 10.87
C MET A 44 3.51 -2.99 11.66
N GLY A 45 2.71 -3.83 10.99
CA GLY A 45 1.74 -4.71 11.64
C GLY A 45 2.39 -5.74 12.56
N TYR A 46 3.51 -6.34 12.15
CA TYR A 46 4.29 -7.22 13.02
C TYR A 46 4.77 -6.49 14.28
N TYR A 47 5.42 -5.33 14.10
CA TYR A 47 5.99 -4.59 15.22
C TYR A 47 4.90 -4.13 16.20
N SER A 48 3.82 -3.56 15.68
CA SER A 48 2.66 -3.13 16.46
C SER A 48 2.06 -4.27 17.27
N SER A 49 1.85 -5.43 16.63
CA SER A 49 1.21 -6.58 17.27
C SER A 49 2.00 -7.28 18.35
N VAL A 50 3.33 -7.23 18.28
CA VAL A 50 4.21 -7.93 19.21
C VAL A 50 4.68 -7.01 20.35
N TYR A 51 5.02 -5.76 20.04
CA TYR A 51 5.70 -4.88 21.00
C TYR A 51 4.83 -3.77 21.57
N LEU A 52 3.82 -3.30 20.82
CA LEU A 52 2.95 -2.20 21.26
C LEU A 52 1.63 -2.74 21.83
N GLY A 53 1.07 -3.75 21.16
CA GLY A 53 -0.24 -4.31 21.51
C GLY A 53 -1.38 -3.40 21.12
N TRP A 54 -2.59 -3.95 21.04
CA TRP A 54 -3.79 -3.26 20.56
C TRP A 54 -4.82 -3.29 21.68
N SER A 55 -5.53 -2.20 21.93
CA SER A 55 -6.63 -2.19 22.91
C SER A 55 -7.90 -1.60 22.30
N ILE A 56 -9.03 -2.24 22.58
CA ILE A 56 -10.35 -1.76 22.19
C ILE A 56 -11.03 -1.26 23.47
N GLY A 57 -11.06 0.07 23.65
CA GLY A 57 -11.65 0.72 24.82
C GLY A 57 -10.72 0.74 26.03
N ALA A 58 -11.25 0.42 27.21
CA ALA A 58 -10.55 0.56 28.50
C ALA A 58 -9.79 -0.71 28.96
N GLY A 59 -9.61 -1.69 28.07
CA GLY A 59 -8.92 -2.95 28.38
C GLY A 59 -7.40 -2.83 28.36
N ASN A 60 -6.73 -3.85 28.91
CA ASN A 60 -5.28 -4.01 28.74
C ASN A 60 -4.93 -4.30 27.26
N PRO A 61 -3.78 -3.82 26.76
CA PRO A 61 -3.32 -4.14 25.41
C PRO A 61 -3.17 -5.65 25.20
N VAL A 62 -3.63 -6.12 24.05
CA VAL A 62 -3.52 -7.51 23.58
C VAL A 62 -2.32 -7.63 22.65
N PHE A 63 -1.52 -8.67 22.85
CA PHE A 63 -0.30 -8.93 22.09
C PHE A 63 -0.39 -10.26 21.36
N LEU A 64 0.28 -10.34 20.22
CA LEU A 64 0.53 -11.60 19.52
C LEU A 64 1.86 -12.20 19.96
N THR A 65 1.96 -13.53 19.90
CA THR A 65 3.25 -14.21 19.98
C THR A 65 4.06 -13.94 18.72
N HIS A 66 5.40 -13.97 18.84
CA HIS A 66 6.30 -13.77 17.70
C HIS A 66 6.01 -14.72 16.54
N ASP A 67 5.81 -16.00 16.82
CA ASP A 67 5.56 -17.03 15.79
C ASP A 67 4.27 -16.74 15.00
N SER A 68 3.18 -16.42 15.71
CA SER A 68 1.91 -16.08 15.07
C SER A 68 2.00 -14.77 14.29
N ALA A 69 2.70 -13.77 14.83
CA ALA A 69 2.86 -12.48 14.17
C ALA A 69 3.68 -12.57 12.87
N ILE A 70 4.74 -13.39 12.83
CA ILE A 70 5.53 -13.62 11.60
C ILE A 70 4.65 -14.27 10.52
N LEU A 71 3.86 -15.29 10.88
CA LEU A 71 2.97 -15.96 9.94
C LEU A 71 1.96 -14.97 9.33
N ILE A 72 1.33 -14.15 10.17
CA ILE A 72 0.35 -13.14 9.75
C ILE A 72 1.02 -12.06 8.89
N ALA A 73 2.20 -11.57 9.27
CA ALA A 73 2.93 -10.57 8.51
C ALA A 73 3.33 -11.08 7.12
N ALA A 74 3.79 -12.33 7.01
CA ALA A 74 4.10 -12.96 5.72
C ALA A 74 2.85 -13.15 4.85
N ALA A 75 1.74 -13.60 5.44
CA ALA A 75 0.46 -13.72 4.74
C ALA A 75 -0.06 -12.36 4.26
N MET A 76 0.04 -11.33 5.11
CA MET A 76 -0.34 -9.96 4.77
C MET A 76 0.52 -9.41 3.63
N TYR A 77 1.84 -9.60 3.68
CA TYR A 77 2.74 -9.19 2.59
C TYR A 77 2.34 -9.80 1.24
N ALA A 78 2.09 -11.10 1.20
CA ALA A 78 1.62 -11.78 -0.01
C ALA A 78 0.24 -11.26 -0.46
N ALA A 79 -0.69 -11.07 0.47
CA ALA A 79 -2.03 -10.55 0.18
C ALA A 79 -2.00 -9.12 -0.38
N LEU A 80 -1.14 -8.24 0.14
CA LEU A 80 -0.98 -6.87 -0.34
C LEU A 80 -0.46 -6.85 -1.78
N ILE A 81 0.55 -7.67 -2.10
CA ILE A 81 1.06 -7.80 -3.47
C ILE A 81 -0.05 -8.27 -4.41
N VAL A 82 -0.76 -9.35 -4.03
CA VAL A 82 -1.90 -9.86 -4.82
C VAL A 82 -2.97 -8.78 -5.00
N GLY A 83 -3.25 -7.99 -3.96
CA GLY A 83 -4.19 -6.87 -4.01
C GLY A 83 -3.81 -5.81 -5.04
N VAL A 84 -2.52 -5.45 -5.13
CA VAL A 84 -2.06 -4.48 -6.15
C VAL A 84 -2.20 -5.04 -7.56
N PHE A 85 -1.86 -6.31 -7.78
CA PHE A 85 -2.07 -6.94 -9.10
C PHE A 85 -3.55 -7.06 -9.46
N ALA A 86 -4.40 -7.39 -8.49
CA ALA A 86 -5.84 -7.43 -8.67
C ALA A 86 -6.38 -6.04 -9.05
N LEU A 87 -5.93 -4.98 -8.38
CA LEU A 87 -6.29 -3.60 -8.70
C LEU A 87 -5.85 -3.22 -10.12
N ALA A 88 -4.61 -3.55 -10.50
CA ALA A 88 -4.09 -3.30 -11.85
C ALA A 88 -4.90 -4.02 -12.94
N TYR A 89 -5.30 -5.28 -12.67
CA TYR A 89 -6.17 -6.05 -13.55
C TYR A 89 -7.55 -5.43 -13.68
N LEU A 90 -8.19 -5.06 -12.57
CA LEU A 90 -9.50 -4.41 -12.58
C LEU A 90 -9.46 -3.08 -13.32
N ALA A 91 -8.43 -2.27 -13.11
CA ALA A 91 -8.23 -1.02 -13.83
C ALA A 91 -8.07 -1.25 -15.35
N HIS A 92 -7.29 -2.26 -15.74
CA HIS A 92 -7.14 -2.65 -17.14
C HIS A 92 -8.45 -3.09 -17.78
N TRP A 93 -9.17 -3.99 -17.09
CA TRP A 93 -10.46 -4.51 -17.55
C TRP A 93 -11.49 -3.39 -17.74
N MET A 94 -11.59 -2.47 -16.77
CA MET A 94 -12.48 -1.32 -16.84
C MET A 94 -12.11 -0.38 -17.99
N ALA A 95 -10.83 -0.06 -18.14
CA ALA A 95 -10.37 0.83 -19.20
C ALA A 95 -10.70 0.27 -20.61
N VAL A 96 -10.47 -1.03 -20.83
CA VAL A 96 -10.85 -1.70 -22.09
C VAL A 96 -12.37 -1.69 -22.30
N THR A 97 -13.14 -1.90 -21.24
CA THR A 97 -14.61 -1.88 -21.28
C THR A 97 -15.16 -0.53 -21.75
N PHE A 98 -14.51 0.58 -21.37
CA PHE A 98 -14.87 1.94 -21.79
C PHE A 98 -14.18 2.40 -23.08
N GLY A 99 -13.54 1.49 -23.83
CA GLY A 99 -12.96 1.78 -25.14
C GLY A 99 -11.56 2.40 -25.13
N ALA A 100 -10.90 2.50 -23.97
CA ALA A 100 -9.49 2.84 -23.91
C ALA A 100 -8.62 1.63 -24.29
N LYS A 101 -7.35 1.88 -24.64
CA LYS A 101 -6.37 0.85 -25.01
C LYS A 101 -5.09 0.95 -24.17
N PRO A 102 -5.15 0.87 -22.83
CA PRO A 102 -3.95 0.93 -22.01
C PRO A 102 -3.14 -0.37 -22.13
N THR A 103 -1.85 -0.27 -21.92
CA THR A 103 -1.00 -1.43 -21.65
C THR A 103 -1.19 -1.89 -20.20
N PHE A 104 -0.93 -3.16 -19.90
CA PHE A 104 -0.97 -3.66 -18.52
C PHE A 104 0.06 -2.95 -17.62
N THR A 105 1.21 -2.57 -18.17
CA THR A 105 2.23 -1.80 -17.44
C THR A 105 1.68 -0.47 -16.93
N GLN A 106 0.93 0.28 -17.75
CA GLN A 106 0.31 1.54 -17.34
C GLN A 106 -0.69 1.37 -16.19
N THR A 107 -1.50 0.30 -16.23
CA THR A 107 -2.47 0.06 -15.15
C THR A 107 -1.82 -0.50 -13.89
N LEU A 108 -0.69 -1.20 -14.03
CA LEU A 108 0.14 -1.63 -12.91
C LEU A 108 0.86 -0.45 -12.24
N GLU A 109 1.37 0.49 -13.03
CA GLU A 109 1.92 1.76 -12.52
C GLU A 109 0.87 2.54 -11.75
N LEU A 110 -0.31 2.73 -12.35
CA LEU A 110 -1.43 3.38 -11.69
C LEU A 110 -1.74 2.72 -10.34
N ALA A 111 -1.87 1.39 -10.31
CA ALA A 111 -2.13 0.63 -9.09
C ALA A 111 -1.01 0.79 -8.04
N ALA A 112 0.25 0.84 -8.46
CA ALA A 112 1.39 1.09 -7.58
C ALA A 112 1.35 2.50 -6.98
N TYR A 113 1.05 3.53 -7.79
CA TYR A 113 0.90 4.91 -7.31
C TYR A 113 -0.27 5.05 -6.32
N THR A 114 -1.40 4.40 -6.58
CA THR A 114 -2.57 4.47 -5.69
C THR A 114 -2.40 3.68 -4.40
N SER A 115 -1.71 2.54 -4.44
CA SER A 115 -1.49 1.69 -3.26
C SER A 115 -0.44 2.26 -2.31
N THR A 116 0.53 3.02 -2.81
CA THR A 116 1.60 3.60 -2.01
C THR A 116 1.11 4.42 -0.81
N PRO A 117 0.22 5.42 -0.97
CA PRO A 117 -0.27 6.19 0.17
C PRO A 117 -1.13 5.35 1.13
N VAL A 118 -1.85 4.36 0.61
CA VAL A 118 -2.62 3.40 1.43
C VAL A 118 -1.68 2.54 2.27
N PHE A 119 -0.54 2.11 1.72
CA PHE A 119 0.43 1.34 2.49
C PHE A 119 1.17 2.21 3.50
N MET A 120 1.37 3.49 3.20
CA MET A 120 1.98 4.44 4.14
C MET A 120 1.09 4.75 5.35
N SER A 121 -0.24 4.61 5.24
CA SER A 121 -1.13 4.76 6.41
C SER A 121 -0.83 3.72 7.50
N ALA A 122 -0.12 2.63 7.18
CA ALA A 122 0.38 1.67 8.16
C ALA A 122 1.33 2.26 9.20
N LEU A 123 1.86 3.49 8.99
CA LEU A 123 2.53 4.26 10.05
C LEU A 123 1.64 4.44 11.29
N ALA A 124 0.32 4.48 11.13
CA ALA A 124 -0.61 4.59 12.24
C ALA A 124 -0.47 3.43 13.24
N ALA A 125 0.06 2.28 12.81
CA ALA A 125 0.29 1.13 13.67
C ALA A 125 1.33 1.40 14.79
N PHE A 126 2.12 2.47 14.73
CA PHE A 126 2.99 2.89 15.84
C PHE A 126 2.22 3.45 17.04
N TRP A 127 0.98 3.87 16.84
CA TRP A 127 0.10 4.28 17.91
C TRP A 127 -1.25 3.56 17.74
N PRO A 128 -1.32 2.26 18.09
CA PRO A 128 -2.47 1.39 17.81
C PRO A 128 -3.66 1.65 18.73
N GLU A 129 -3.98 2.92 18.92
CA GLU A 129 -5.21 3.41 19.53
C GLU A 129 -6.30 3.43 18.46
N LEU A 130 -7.48 2.90 18.79
CA LEU A 130 -8.54 2.63 17.83
C LEU A 130 -8.95 3.89 17.04
N TRP A 131 -9.17 5.00 17.73
CA TRP A 131 -9.65 6.23 17.08
C TRP A 131 -8.58 6.86 16.19
N PHE A 132 -7.31 6.79 16.61
CA PHE A 132 -6.19 7.26 15.79
C PHE A 132 -6.04 6.46 14.50
N VAL A 133 -6.11 5.13 14.59
CA VAL A 133 -6.02 4.25 13.40
C VAL A 133 -7.18 4.52 12.45
N VAL A 134 -8.41 4.69 12.96
CA VAL A 134 -9.59 5.03 12.15
C VAL A 134 -9.44 6.40 11.46
N CYS A 135 -8.81 7.38 12.10
CA CYS A 135 -8.55 8.67 11.46
C CYS A 135 -7.51 8.60 10.33
N ALA A 136 -6.64 7.59 10.35
CA ALA A 136 -5.60 7.42 9.33
C ALA A 136 -6.13 6.76 8.04
N GLY A 137 -7.29 6.09 8.07
CA GLY A 137 -7.90 5.42 6.91
C GLY A 137 -9.19 4.67 7.21
#